data_AF-A0A255XIL8-F1
#
_entry.id   AF-A0A255XIL8-F1
#
_cell.length_a   1.000
_cell.length_b   1.000
_cell.length_c   1.000
_cell.angle_alpha   90.00
_cell.angle_beta   90.00
_cell.angle_gamma   90.00
#
_symmetry.space_group_name_H-M   'P 1'
#
loop_
_entity.id
_entity.type
_entity.pdbx_description
1 polymer ?
#
loop_
_entity_poly.entity_id
_entity_poly.type
_entity_poly.pdbx_seq_one_letter_code
_entity_poly.pdbx_strand_id
1 'polypeptide(L)' 'MASFLFLAISVACDADFLRVTLVDGREIAVPLVWFPRLLDATPAQRGNWRLIGRGQGIHWPDLDEDLSVAGLLR' A
#
# COMPACT_ATOMS: atom_id res chain seq x y z
N MET A 1 6.81 -12.25 18.94
CA MET A 1 7.03 -10.79 19.10
C MET A 1 5.97 -10.09 18.28
N ALA A 2 5.09 -9.31 18.88
CA ALA A 2 3.86 -8.89 18.22
C ALA A 2 4.13 -7.85 17.11
N SER A 3 3.81 -8.21 15.86
CA SER A 3 4.09 -7.45 14.63
C SER A 3 3.21 -6.21 14.42
N PHE A 4 2.73 -5.59 15.49
CA PHE A 4 1.84 -4.42 15.43
C PHE A 4 2.52 -3.18 14.83
N LEU A 5 3.85 -3.09 14.88
CA LEU A 5 4.60 -1.95 14.33
C LEU A 5 4.56 -1.87 12.80
N PHE A 6 4.19 -2.95 12.11
CA PHE A 6 4.17 -3.01 10.65
C PHE A 6 2.76 -2.92 10.07
N LEU A 7 1.82 -2.33 10.81
CA LEU A 7 0.46 -2.11 10.33
C LEU A 7 0.38 -0.78 9.60
N ALA A 8 -0.14 -0.81 8.37
CA ALA A 8 -0.44 0.38 7.60
C ALA A 8 -1.61 1.14 8.21
N ILE A 9 -1.51 2.47 8.18
CA ILE A 9 -2.57 3.41 8.58
C ILE A 9 -2.94 4.37 7.44
N SER A 10 -2.08 4.53 6.45
CA SER A 10 -2.32 5.36 5.27
C SER A 10 -1.54 4.84 4.06
N VAL A 11 -2.08 5.09 2.88
CA VAL A 11 -1.46 4.74 1.59
C VAL A 11 -1.58 5.94 0.65
N ALA A 12 -0.49 6.23 -0.06
CA ALA A 12 -0.47 7.21 -1.12
C ALA A 12 0.29 6.66 -2.32
N CYS A 13 -0.19 6.94 -3.53
CA CYS A 13 0.54 6.65 -4.75
C CYS A 13 0.74 7.95 -5.53
N ASP A 14 1.99 8.27 -5.86
CA ASP A 14 2.32 9.33 -6.80
C ASP A 14 2.67 8.71 -8.17
N ALA A 15 3.34 9.46 -9.05
CA ALA A 15 3.72 8.96 -10.37
C ALA A 15 4.77 7.84 -10.30
N ASP A 16 5.60 7.84 -9.25
CA ASP A 16 6.83 7.06 -9.19
C ASP A 16 6.84 6.05 -8.03
N PHE A 17 6.10 6.31 -6.95
CA PHE A 17 6.13 5.53 -5.72
C PHE A 17 4.74 5.16 -5.18
N LEU A 18 4.67 3.97 -4.61
CA LEU A 18 3.68 3.59 -3.60
C LEU A 18 4.30 3.86 -2.22
N ARG A 19 3.61 4.66 -1.42
CA ARG A 19 3.98 5.04 -0.05
C ARG A 19 2.99 4.47 0.95
N VAL A 20 3.49 3.88 2.02
CA VAL A 20 2.68 3.30 3.09
C VAL A 20 3.17 3.85 4.44
N THR A 21 2.30 4.56 5.15
CA THR A 21 2.58 5.02 6.51
C THR A 21 2.20 3.94 7.50
N LEU A 22 3.11 3.59 8.40
CA LEU A 22 2.92 2.60 9.46
C LEU A 22 2.48 3.26 10.76
N VAL A 23 1.84 2.48 11.64
CA VAL A 23 1.32 2.96 12.94
C VAL A 23 2.42 3.50 13.87
N ASP A 24 3.67 3.10 13.66
CA ASP A 24 4.81 3.57 14.44
C ASP A 24 5.47 4.85 13.88
N GLY A 25 4.85 5.46 12.86
CA GLY A 25 5.28 6.70 12.25
C GLY A 25 6.31 6.54 11.13
N ARG A 26 6.76 5.32 10.82
CA ARG A 26 7.63 5.08 9.66
C ARG A 26 6.86 5.10 8.35
N GLU A 27 7.54 5.42 7.26
CA GLU A 27 7.04 5.29 5.89
C GLU A 27 7.86 4.25 5.12
N ILE A 28 7.15 3.38 4.39
CA ILE A 28 7.73 2.54 3.34
C ILE A 28 7.46 3.25 2.01
N ALA A 29 8.49 3.46 1.19
CA ALA A 29 8.36 3.94 -0.17
C ALA A 29 8.99 2.93 -1.14
N VAL A 30 8.19 2.40 -2.06
CA VAL A 30 8.62 1.44 -3.07
C VAL A 30 8.27 1.95 -4.47
N PRO A 31 9.09 1.69 -5.50
CA PRO A 31 8.78 2.10 -6.86
C PRO A 31 7.42 1.54 -7.33
N LEU A 32 6.57 2.42 -7.86
CA LEU A 32 5.24 2.05 -8.35
C LEU A 32 5.33 1.08 -9.53
N VAL A 33 6.41 1.15 -10.32
CA VAL A 33 6.68 0.27 -11.47
C VAL A 33 6.72 -1.21 -11.10
N TRP A 34 6.90 -1.56 -9.82
CA TRP A 34 6.82 -2.95 -9.35
C TRP A 34 5.41 -3.53 -9.37
N PHE A 35 4.38 -2.68 -9.48
CA PHE A 35 2.98 -3.05 -9.41
C PHE A 35 2.26 -2.62 -10.70
N PRO A 36 2.31 -3.42 -11.79
CA PRO A 36 1.79 -3.02 -13.09
C PRO A 36 0.34 -2.51 -13.07
N ARG A 37 -0.54 -3.14 -12.29
CA ARG A 37 -1.93 -2.71 -12.13
C ARG A 37 -2.07 -1.32 -11.52
N LEU A 38 -1.24 -0.98 -10.53
CA LEU A 38 -1.22 0.36 -9.96
C LEU A 38 -0.53 1.36 -10.90
N LEU A 39 0.51 0.94 -11.62
CA LEU A 39 1.20 1.75 -12.61
C LEU A 39 0.26 2.21 -13.73
N ASP A 40 -0.61 1.33 -14.21
CA ASP A 40 -1.57 1.65 -15.28
C ASP A 40 -2.87 2.31 -14.77
N ALA A 41 -3.06 2.39 -13.45
CA ALA A 41 -4.25 2.96 -12.85
C ALA A 41 -4.30 4.49 -12.92
N THR A 42 -5.51 5.03 -13.05
CA THR A 42 -5.77 6.47 -12.93
C THR A 42 -5.53 6.96 -11.49
N PRO A 43 -5.29 8.27 -11.27
CA PRO A 43 -5.17 8.81 -9.91
C PRO A 43 -6.38 8.52 -9.02
N ALA A 44 -7.60 8.51 -9.58
CA ALA A 44 -8.82 8.17 -8.84
C ALA A 44 -8.81 6.71 -8.38
N GLN A 45 -8.46 5.77 -9.25
CA GLN A 45 -8.36 4.35 -8.90
C GLN A 45 -7.26 4.11 -7.86
N ARG A 46 -6.08 4.75 -8.01
CA ARG A 46 -4.99 4.66 -7.02
C ARG A 46 -5.39 5.23 -5.67
N GLY A 47 -6.23 6.28 -5.66
CA GLY A 47 -6.76 6.90 -4.44
C GLY A 47 -7.88 6.09 -3.78
N ASN A 48 -8.53 5.18 -4.50
CA ASN A 48 -9.58 4.32 -3.97
C ASN A 48 -8.98 3.03 -3.42
N TRP A 49 -8.44 3.09 -2.21
CA TRP A 49 -7.93 1.92 -1.48
C TRP A 49 -8.66 1.75 -0.14
N ARG A 50 -8.56 0.54 0.42
CA ARG A 50 -8.96 0.25 1.80
C ARG A 50 -7.97 -0.68 2.48
N LEU A 51 -7.77 -0.49 3.78
CA LEU A 51 -6.97 -1.43 4.58
C LEU A 51 -7.77 -2.71 4.84
N ILE A 52 -7.07 -3.84 4.79
CA ILE A 52 -7.60 -5.16 5.13
C ILE A 52 -6.73 -5.81 6.22
N GLY A 53 -7.28 -6.80 6.92
CA GLY A 53 -6.54 -7.50 7.97
C GLY A 53 -6.03 -6.59 9.09
N ARG A 54 -6.75 -5.50 9.41
CA ARG A 54 -6.36 -4.48 10.40
C ARG A 54 -5.07 -3.72 10.02
N GLY A 55 -4.81 -3.52 8.73
CA GLY A 55 -3.62 -2.82 8.24
C GLY A 55 -2.47 -3.74 7.83
N GLN A 56 -2.68 -5.06 7.79
CA GLN A 56 -1.68 -6.02 7.28
C GLN A 56 -1.64 -6.08 5.74
N GLY A 57 -2.71 -5.65 5.09
CA GLY A 57 -2.78 -5.55 3.64
C GLY A 57 -3.58 -4.32 3.19
N ILE A 58 -3.45 -4.04 1.90
CA ILE A 58 -4.07 -2.92 1.20
C ILE A 58 -4.82 -3.49 0.00
N HIS A 59 -6.07 -3.11 -0.17
CA HIS A 59 -6.93 -3.55 -1.27
C HIS A 59 -7.37 -2.35 -2.12
N TRP A 60 -7.20 -2.44 -3.43
CA TRP A 60 -7.73 -1.50 -4.42
C TRP A 60 -8.93 -2.14 -5.15
N PRO A 61 -10.18 -1.84 -4.76
CA PRO A 61 -11.37 -2.48 -5.33
C PRO A 61 -11.56 -2.24 -6.83
N ASP A 62 -11.21 -1.06 -7.33
CA ASP A 62 -11.37 -0.73 -8.76
C ASP A 62 -10.40 -1.51 -9.67
N LEU A 63 -9.36 -2.11 -9.07
CA LEU A 63 -8.28 -2.80 -9.76
C LEU A 63 -8.23 -4.31 -9.44
N ASP A 64 -9.04 -4.75 -8.48
CA ASP A 64 -9.01 -6.10 -7.91
C ASP A 64 -7.58 -6.51 -7.48
N GLU A 65 -6.89 -5.60 -6.79
CA GLU A 65 -5.48 -5.76 -6.39
C GLU A 65 -5.32 -5.74 -4.87
N ASP A 66 -4.56 -6.69 -4.34
CA ASP A 66 -4.23 -6.83 -2.93
C ASP A 66 -2.71 -6.87 -2.71
N LEU A 67 -2.20 -5.98 -1.84
CA LEU A 67 -0.79 -5.97 -1.44
C LEU A 67 -0.64 -6.24 0.06
N SER A 68 0.32 -7.08 0.42
CA SER A 68 0.72 -7.30 1.82
C SER A 68 1.75 -6.26 2.25
N VAL A 69 1.54 -5.63 3.41
CA VAL A 69 2.53 -4.68 4.00
C VAL A 69 3.84 -5.39 4.32
N ALA A 70 3.78 -6.63 4.81
CA ALA A 70 4.98 -7.44 5.05
C ALA A 70 5.73 -7.80 3.74
N GLY A 71 5.01 -7.87 2.62
CA GLY A 71 5.61 -8.07 1.30
C GLY A 71 6.47 -6.89 0.84
N LEU A 72 6.11 -5.66 1.25
CA LEU A 72 6.84 -4.44 0.90
C LEU A 72 8.16 -4.24 1.67
N LEU A 73 8.40 -5.04 2.71
CA LEU A 73 9.58 -4.97 3.58
C LEU A 73 10.67 -6.00 3.23
N ARG A 74 10.47 -6.77 2.16
CA ARG A 74 11.41 -7.82 1.73
C ARG A 74 12.31 -7.39 0.60
#